data_AF-A0A950FPY5-F1
#
_entry.id   AF-A0A950FPY5-F1
#
_cell.length_a   1.000
_cell.length_b   1.000
_cell.length_c   1.000
_cell.angle_alpha   90.00
_cell.angle_beta   90.00
_cell.angle_gamma   90.00
#
_symmetry.space_group_name_H-M   'P 1'
#
loop_
_entity.id
_entity.type
_entity.pdbx_description
1 polymer ?
#
loop_
_entity_poly.entity_id
_entity_poly.type
_entity_poly.pdbx_seq_one_letter_code
_entity_poly.pdbx_strand_id
1 'polypeptide(L)'
;LRLDRSISCAQLANRVGVTEGAIRQMESGQTKMASFVIGLRLAKELGTDPWFLANGVADGDEPKTGADALALRVAALEQRLSSIDEPRLRE
;
A
#
# COMPACT_ATOMS: atom_id res chain seq x y z
N LEU A 1 -9.38 8.61 -1.87
CA LEU A 1 -8.32 9.58 -2.28
C LEU A 1 -8.87 10.81 -2.99
N ARG A 2 -9.40 10.69 -4.23
CA ARG A 2 -9.89 11.84 -5.01
C ARG A 2 -11.11 12.52 -4.35
N LEU A 3 -12.09 11.73 -3.94
CA LEU A 3 -13.32 12.23 -3.30
C LEU A 3 -13.04 12.94 -1.97
N ASP A 4 -12.13 12.40 -1.16
CA ASP A 4 -11.70 13.03 0.11
C ASP A 4 -11.10 14.43 -0.09
N ARG A 5 -10.60 14.71 -1.29
CA ARG A 5 -10.05 16.01 -1.69
C ARG A 5 -11.03 16.87 -2.48
N SER A 6 -12.27 16.40 -2.65
CA SER A 6 -13.32 17.06 -3.44
C SER A 6 -12.90 17.42 -4.87
N ILE A 7 -12.01 16.60 -5.47
CA ILE A 7 -11.54 16.79 -6.85
C ILE A 7 -12.47 16.00 -7.78
N SER A 8 -12.90 16.59 -8.90
CA SER A 8 -13.68 15.85 -9.92
C SER A 8 -12.77 15.02 -10.83
N CYS A 9 -13.30 13.99 -11.50
CA CYS A 9 -12.52 13.21 -12.47
C CYS A 9 -11.94 14.11 -13.57
N ALA A 10 -12.72 15.07 -14.07
CA ALA A 10 -12.29 16.01 -15.11
C ALA A 10 -11.14 16.91 -14.63
N GLN A 11 -11.20 17.40 -13.38
CA GLN A 11 -10.13 18.20 -12.80
C GLN A 11 -8.84 17.39 -12.63
N LEU A 12 -8.94 16.17 -12.10
CA LEU A 12 -7.77 15.31 -11.92
C LEU A 12 -7.15 14.94 -13.27
N ALA A 13 -7.97 14.60 -14.25
CA ALA A 13 -7.54 14.25 -15.60
C ALA A 13 -6.75 15.39 -16.26
N ASN A 14 -7.25 16.62 -16.16
CA ASN A 14 -6.59 17.82 -16.68
C ASN A 14 -5.22 18.02 -16.03
N ARG A 15 -5.13 17.95 -14.70
CA ARG A 15 -3.87 18.15 -13.95
C ARG A 15 -2.81 17.08 -14.26
N VAL A 16 -3.23 15.83 -14.45
CA VAL A 16 -2.34 14.70 -14.74
C VAL A 16 -1.95 14.62 -16.21
N GLY A 17 -2.76 15.21 -17.10
CA GLY A 17 -2.58 15.17 -18.55
C GLY A 17 -3.14 13.91 -19.20
N VAL A 18 -4.31 13.44 -18.73
CA VAL A 18 -5.03 12.28 -19.28
C VAL A 18 -6.49 12.64 -19.56
N THR A 19 -7.25 11.73 -20.17
CA THR A 19 -8.69 11.92 -20.35
C THR A 19 -9.48 11.57 -19.09
N GLU A 20 -10.67 12.14 -18.92
CA GLU A 20 -11.57 11.79 -17.82
C GLU A 20 -11.92 10.29 -17.84
N GLY A 21 -12.14 9.74 -19.04
CA GLY A 21 -12.36 8.31 -19.24
C GLY A 21 -11.21 7.46 -18.70
N ALA A 22 -9.96 7.88 -18.90
CA ALA A 22 -8.80 7.18 -18.36
C ALA A 22 -8.80 7.16 -16.82
N ILE A 23 -9.13 8.29 -16.17
CA ILE A 23 -9.29 8.33 -14.69
C ILE A 23 -10.38 7.36 -14.24
N ARG A 24 -11.55 7.34 -14.91
CA ARG A 24 -12.64 6.41 -14.55
C ARG A 24 -12.24 4.95 -14.71
N GLN A 25 -11.49 4.63 -15.77
CA GLN A 25 -10.97 3.28 -16.03
C GLN A 25 -9.90 2.86 -15.00
N MET A 26 -9.12 3.80 -14.48
CA MET A 26 -8.16 3.54 -13.39
C MET A 26 -8.90 3.32 -12.06
N GLU A 27 -9.86 4.19 -11.73
CA GLU A 27 -10.66 4.08 -10.50
C GLU A 27 -11.52 2.80 -10.46
N SER A 28 -11.95 2.28 -11.62
CA SER A 28 -12.73 1.05 -11.73
C SER A 28 -11.88 -0.23 -11.80
N GLY A 29 -10.55 -0.12 -11.82
CA GLY A 29 -9.65 -1.26 -11.97
C GLY A 29 -9.64 -1.90 -13.38
N GLN A 30 -10.27 -1.27 -14.37
CA GLN A 30 -10.27 -1.76 -15.76
C GLN A 30 -8.96 -1.49 -16.51
N THR A 31 -8.12 -0.61 -15.96
CA THR A 31 -6.77 -0.35 -16.50
C THR A 31 -5.79 -1.40 -15.99
N LYS A 32 -5.33 -2.30 -16.89
CA LYS A 32 -4.37 -3.36 -16.53
C LYS A 32 -2.98 -2.85 -16.18
N MET A 33 -2.50 -1.82 -16.89
CA MET A 33 -1.20 -1.19 -16.66
C MET A 33 -1.31 0.30 -16.94
N ALA A 34 -1.27 1.12 -15.89
CA ALA A 34 -1.13 2.56 -16.05
C ALA A 34 0.33 2.90 -16.38
N SER A 35 0.56 3.91 -17.21
CA SER A 35 1.91 4.42 -17.47
C SER A 35 2.57 4.87 -16.15
N PHE A 36 3.83 4.49 -15.95
CA PHE A 36 4.61 4.85 -14.75
C PHE A 36 4.62 6.37 -14.49
N VAL A 37 4.81 7.16 -15.55
CA VAL A 37 4.81 8.63 -15.47
C VAL A 37 3.44 9.16 -15.02
N ILE A 38 2.35 8.54 -15.46
CA ILE A 38 0.99 8.89 -15.04
C ILE A 38 0.78 8.55 -13.56
N GLY A 39 1.28 7.39 -13.10
CA GLY A 39 1.25 7.00 -11.69
C GLY A 39 1.94 8.03 -10.78
N LEU A 40 3.14 8.48 -11.15
CA LEU A 40 3.87 9.52 -10.40
C LEU A 40 3.13 10.85 -10.36
N ARG A 41 2.54 11.28 -11.48
CA ARG A 41 1.74 12.51 -11.54
C ARG A 41 0.48 12.41 -10.69
N LEU A 42 -0.21 11.27 -10.73
CA LEU A 42 -1.37 11.01 -9.87
C LEU A 42 -0.98 11.09 -8.39
N ALA A 43 0.11 10.43 -8.01
CA ALA A 43 0.60 10.43 -6.63
C ALA A 43 0.87 11.86 -6.15
N LYS A 44 1.58 12.66 -6.98
CA LYS A 44 1.84 14.07 -6.72
C LYS A 44 0.56 14.90 -6.55
N GLU A 45 -0.37 14.81 -7.50
CA GLU A 45 -1.62 15.58 -7.48
C GLU A 45 -2.56 15.17 -6.33
N LEU A 46 -2.52 13.90 -5.94
CA LEU A 46 -3.23 13.39 -4.79
C LEU A 46 -2.45 13.60 -3.49
N GLY A 47 -1.24 14.17 -3.51
CA GLY A 47 -0.42 14.36 -2.31
C GLY A 47 -0.25 13.06 -1.53
N THR A 48 -0.01 11.96 -2.24
CA THR A 48 0.21 10.63 -1.68
C THR A 48 1.50 10.07 -2.21
N ASP A 49 2.01 9.06 -1.52
CA ASP A 49 3.13 8.28 -1.98
C ASP A 49 2.74 7.37 -3.18
N PRO A 50 3.61 7.20 -4.21
CA PRO A 50 3.34 6.33 -5.35
C PRO A 50 3.15 4.85 -4.99
N TRP A 51 3.86 4.34 -3.99
CA TRP A 51 3.70 2.97 -3.50
C TRP A 51 2.33 2.80 -2.86
N PHE A 52 1.91 3.74 -2.02
CA PHE A 52 0.57 3.74 -1.45
C PHE A 52 -0.52 3.83 -2.53
N LEU A 53 -0.31 4.65 -3.55
CA LEU A 53 -1.26 4.75 -4.67
C LEU A 53 -1.40 3.43 -5.44
N ALA A 54 -0.30 2.72 -5.65
CA ALA A 54 -0.28 1.48 -6.41
C ALA A 54 -0.80 0.27 -5.61
N ASN A 55 -0.47 0.19 -4.32
CA ASN A 55 -0.68 -1.01 -3.51
C ASN A 55 -1.72 -0.83 -2.39
N GLY A 56 -2.12 0.41 -2.08
CA GLY A 56 -3.03 0.72 -0.97
C GLY A 56 -2.43 0.54 0.43
N VAL A 57 -1.13 0.28 0.53
CA VAL A 57 -0.37 0.11 1.78
C VAL A 57 0.83 1.06 1.82
N ALA A 58 1.25 1.48 3.01
CA ALA A 58 2.40 2.37 3.16
C ALA A 58 3.70 1.66 2.74
N ASP A 59 4.66 2.43 2.25
CA ASP A 59 6.02 1.94 1.98
C ASP A 59 6.66 1.52 3.33
N GLY A 60 7.08 0.25 3.43
CA GLY A 60 7.54 -0.38 4.67
C GLY A 60 6.53 -1.28 5.39
N ASP A 61 5.24 -1.22 5.03
CA ASP A 61 4.18 -2.14 5.47
C ASP A 61 3.87 -3.22 4.44
N GLU A 62 4.66 -3.29 3.37
CA GLU A 62 4.63 -4.44 2.47
C GLU A 62 4.84 -5.70 3.33
N PRO A 63 3.93 -6.68 3.29
CA PRO A 63 4.07 -7.86 4.12
C PRO A 63 5.41 -8.48 3.76
N LYS A 64 6.30 -8.60 4.75
CA LYS A 64 7.59 -9.29 4.61
C LYS A 64 7.33 -10.63 3.92
N THR A 65 7.55 -10.73 2.61
CA THR A 65 7.19 -11.93 1.87
C THR A 65 8.31 -12.94 2.00
N GLY A 66 7.98 -14.23 1.94
CA GLY A 66 8.99 -15.30 1.98
C GLY A 66 9.67 -15.48 3.34
N ALA A 67 11.00 -15.51 3.33
CA ALA A 67 11.82 -15.87 4.49
C ALA A 67 11.67 -14.89 5.67
N ASP A 68 11.40 -13.62 5.39
CA ASP A 68 11.35 -12.57 6.41
C ASP A 68 10.07 -12.65 7.28
N ALA A 69 8.93 -13.06 6.72
CA ALA A 69 7.72 -13.36 7.53
C ALA A 69 7.90 -14.61 8.38
N LEU A 70 8.59 -15.63 7.86
CA LEU A 70 8.88 -16.85 8.62
C LEU A 70 9.82 -16.55 9.78
N ALA A 71 10.88 -15.78 9.54
CA ALA A 71 11.81 -15.34 10.58
C ALA A 71 11.09 -14.57 11.70
N LEU A 72 10.18 -13.66 11.35
CA LEU A 72 9.39 -12.89 12.32
C LEU A 72 8.42 -13.77 13.14
N ARG A 73 7.78 -14.74 12.47
CA ARG A 73 6.90 -15.71 13.15
C ARG A 73 7.68 -16.65 14.07
N VAL A 74 8.87 -17.08 13.67
CA VAL A 74 9.76 -17.92 14.50
C VAL A 74 10.22 -17.13 15.72
N ALA A 75 10.70 -15.90 15.56
CA ALA A 75 11.11 -15.04 16.68
C ALA A 75 9.96 -14.80 17.68
N ALA A 76 8.75 -14.55 17.17
CA ALA A 76 7.57 -14.38 18.02
C ALA A 76 7.18 -15.68 18.77
N LEU A 77 7.42 -16.85 18.19
CA LEU A 77 7.17 -18.14 18.85
C LEU A 77 8.23 -18.43 19.92
N GLU A 78 9.50 -18.16 19.63
CA GLU A 78 10.61 -18.31 20.59
C GLU A 78 10.39 -17.44 21.83
N GLN A 79 9.95 -16.19 21.65
CA GLN A 79 9.62 -15.29 22.75
C GLN A 79 8.43 -15.78 23.61
N ARG A 80 7.45 -16.45 22.99
CA ARG A 80 6.30 -17.04 23.71
C ARG A 80 6.70 -18.32 24.45
N LEU A 81 7.60 -19.11 23.88
CA LEU A 81 8.14 -20.32 24.54
C LEU A 81 9.00 -19.96 25.75
N SER A 82 9.88 -18.96 25.63
CA SER A 82 10.73 -18.52 26.75
C SER A 82 9.92 -18.01 27.95
N SER A 83 8.76 -17.39 27.69
CA SER A 83 7.84 -16.95 28.74
C SER A 83 6.98 -18.08 29.33
N ILE A 84 6.92 -19.25 28.69
CA ILE A 84 6.24 -20.46 29.21
C ILE A 84 7.17 -21.33 30.06
N ASP A 85 8.49 -21.24 29.88
CA ASP A 85 9.47 -22.01 30.68
C ASP A 85 9.79 -21.37 32.05
N GLU A 86 9.62 -20.05 32.23
CA GLU A 86 9.82 -19.39 33.53
C GLU A 86 8.94 -19.90 34.70
N PRO A 87 7.66 -20.29 34.54
CA PRO A 87 6.85 -20.79 35.66
C PRO A 87 7.21 -22.21 36.16
N ARG A 88 8.11 -22.96 35.51
CA ARG A 88 8.41 -24.36 35.89
C ARG A 88 9.65 -24.57 36.77
N LEU A 89 10.44 -23.53 37.03
CA LEU A 89 11.70 -23.62 37.80
C LEU A 89 11.59 -23.10 39.25
N ARG A 90 10.36 -22.95 39.77
CA ARG A 90 10.11 -22.59 41.18
C ARG A 90 9.31 -23.70 41.88
N GLU A 91 9.91 -24.87 42.04
CA GLU A 91 9.50 -25.90 43.00
C GLU A 91 10.73 -26.40 43.79
#